data_AF-K1SE62-F1
#
_entry.id   AF-K1SE62-F1
#
_cell.length_a   1.000
_cell.length_b   1.000
_cell.length_c   1.000
_cell.angle_alpha   90.00
_cell.angle_beta   90.00
_cell.angle_gamma   90.00
#
_symmetry.space_group_name_H-M   'P 1'
#
loop_
_entity.id
_entity.type
_entity.pdbx_description
1 polymer ?
#
loop_
_entity_poly.entity_id
_entity_poly.type
_entity_poly.pdbx_seq_one_letter_code
_entity_poly.pdbx_strand_id
1 'polypeptide(L)'
;DTQDGKQKMLTAREAKILELLAVNKNEVVRREAVLSRFWGVEDKDYFASRSLDVFIKKIRTALEDEPGVELKTIRGVGFKLIAE
;
A
#
# COMPACT_ATOMS: atom_id res chain seq x y z
N ASP A 1 9.79 8.08 -28.99
CA ASP A 1 9.73 7.65 -27.58
C ASP A 1 8.32 7.77 -27.03
N THR A 2 7.59 6.66 -27.05
CA THR A 2 6.28 6.57 -26.39
C THR A 2 6.56 6.13 -24.96
N GLN A 3 6.71 7.08 -24.03
CA GLN A 3 6.59 6.77 -22.61
C GLN A 3 5.11 6.41 -22.38
N ASP A 4 4.82 5.12 -22.55
CA ASP A 4 3.57 4.49 -22.15
C ASP A 4 3.46 4.65 -20.63
N GLY A 5 2.86 5.77 -20.22
CA GLY A 5 2.47 6.03 -18.85
C GLY A 5 1.47 4.97 -18.46
N LYS A 6 1.98 3.85 -17.93
CA LYS A 6 1.19 2.74 -17.43
C LYS A 6 0.31 3.27 -16.31
N GLN A 7 -0.89 3.74 -16.68
CA GLN A 7 -1.99 3.95 -15.74
C GLN A 7 -2.34 2.58 -15.15
N LYS A 8 -1.59 2.17 -14.13
CA LYS A 8 -1.79 0.92 -13.43
C LYS A 8 -3.12 1.04 -12.73
N MET A 9 -4.15 0.42 -13.31
CA MET A 9 -5.48 0.38 -12.72
C MET A 9 -5.41 -0.33 -11.38
N LEU A 10 -5.49 0.46 -10.32
CA LEU A 10 -5.71 -0.03 -8.97
C LEU A 10 -7.19 -0.41 -8.85
N THR A 11 -7.44 -1.57 -8.28
CA THR A 11 -8.77 -1.96 -7.82
C THR A 11 -9.25 -1.02 -6.72
N ALA A 12 -10.56 -0.98 -6.48
CA ALA A 12 -11.14 -0.13 -5.44
C ALA A 12 -10.54 -0.37 -4.04
N ARG A 13 -10.08 -1.60 -3.74
CA ARG A 13 -9.37 -1.89 -2.47
C ARG A 13 -7.96 -1.33 -2.46
N GLU A 14 -7.18 -1.55 -3.51
CA GLU A 14 -5.81 -1.04 -3.61
C GLU A 14 -5.80 0.49 -3.52
N ALA A 15 -6.73 1.16 -4.21
CA ALA A 15 -6.89 2.61 -4.15
C ALA A 15 -7.21 3.10 -2.73
N LYS A 16 -8.10 2.42 -2.00
CA LYS A 16 -8.40 2.76 -0.60
C LYS A 16 -7.24 2.48 0.36
N ILE A 17 -6.47 1.42 0.14
CA ILE A 17 -5.26 1.13 0.94
C ILE A 17 -4.23 2.23 0.71
N LEU A 18 -4.02 2.62 -0.55
CA LEU A 18 -3.15 3.73 -0.90
C LEU A 18 -3.65 5.04 -0.30
N GLU A 19 -4.94 5.35 -0.40
CA GLU A 19 -5.55 6.53 0.22
C GLU A 19 -5.29 6.55 1.72
N LEU A 20 -5.47 5.43 2.43
CA LEU A 20 -5.16 5.34 3.85
C LEU A 20 -3.69 5.66 4.14
N LEU A 21 -2.78 5.12 3.33
CA LEU A 21 -1.34 5.38 3.46
C LEU A 21 -0.98 6.84 3.11
N ALA A 22 -1.68 7.44 2.16
CA ALA A 22 -1.48 8.83 1.73
C ALA A 22 -2.05 9.84 2.73
N VAL A 23 -3.18 9.53 3.36
CA VAL A 23 -3.72 10.30 4.49
C VAL A 23 -2.73 10.29 5.67
N ASN A 24 -2.08 9.14 5.90
CA ASN A 24 -1.04 8.98 6.91
C ASN A 24 0.37 9.09 6.29
N LYS A 25 0.55 10.00 5.32
CA LYS A 25 1.85 10.17 4.66
C LYS A 25 2.93 10.50 5.69
N ASN A 26 4.12 9.97 5.47
CA ASN A 26 5.27 10.04 6.37
C ASN A 26 5.05 9.38 7.75
N GLU A 27 3.93 8.69 7.97
CA GLU A 27 3.65 7.93 9.18
C GLU A 27 3.67 6.42 8.92
N VAL A 28 3.88 5.64 9.98
CA VAL A 28 3.90 4.17 9.90
C VAL A 28 2.49 3.65 10.15
N VAL A 29 1.86 3.14 9.09
CA VAL A 29 0.58 2.45 9.19
C VAL A 29 0.83 0.99 9.52
N ARG A 30 0.33 0.54 10.68
CA ARG A 30 0.49 -0.85 11.12
C ARG A 30 -0.24 -1.80 10.20
N ARG A 31 0.36 -2.98 9.96
CA ARG A 31 -0.25 -4.02 9.13
C ARG A 31 -1.61 -4.44 9.70
N GLU A 32 -1.69 -4.64 11.01
CA GLU A 32 -2.93 -5.00 11.74
C GLU A 32 -4.03 -3.97 11.53
N ALA A 33 -3.70 -2.68 11.53
CA ALA A 33 -4.69 -1.61 11.31
C ALA A 33 -5.28 -1.67 9.89
N VAL A 34 -4.45 -1.95 8.87
CA VAL A 34 -4.93 -2.14 7.49
C VAL A 34 -5.80 -3.40 7.40
N LEU A 35 -5.35 -4.51 7.99
CA LEU A 35 -6.10 -5.76 7.97
C LEU A 35 -7.44 -5.64 8.69
N SER A 36 -7.46 -5.03 9.87
CA SER A 36 -8.68 -4.78 10.63
C SER A 36 -9.65 -3.89 9.85
N ARG A 37 -9.15 -2.81 9.21
CA ARG A 37 -10.00 -1.88 8.46
C ARG A 37 -10.59 -2.45 7.16
N PHE A 38 -9.85 -3.30 6.45
CA PHE A 38 -10.26 -3.80 5.12
C PHE A 38 -10.77 -5.24 5.12
N TRP A 39 -10.28 -6.08 6.02
CA TRP A 39 -10.67 -7.48 6.18
C TRP A 39 -11.47 -7.75 7.45
N GLY A 40 -11.51 -6.84 8.43
CA GLY A 40 -12.21 -7.06 9.70
C GLY A 40 -11.52 -8.06 10.62
N VAL A 41 -10.22 -8.30 10.41
CA VAL A 41 -9.42 -9.24 11.20
C VAL A 41 -8.38 -8.48 12.01
N GLU A 42 -8.33 -8.73 13.32
CA GLU A 42 -7.46 -8.00 14.24
C GLU A 42 -6.01 -8.50 14.19
N ASP A 43 -5.76 -9.79 13.93
CA ASP A 43 -4.41 -10.35 13.86
C ASP A 43 -4.35 -11.66 13.05
N LYS A 44 -3.22 -11.91 12.38
CA LYS A 44 -2.77 -13.23 11.89
C LYS A 44 -3.65 -14.01 10.90
N ASP A 45 -4.58 -13.37 10.20
CA ASP A 45 -5.16 -14.03 9.03
C ASP A 45 -4.08 -14.16 7.94
N TYR A 46 -3.57 -15.38 7.76
CA TYR A 46 -2.52 -15.70 6.81
C TYR A 46 -2.94 -15.34 5.38
N PHE A 47 -4.21 -15.54 5.02
CA PHE A 47 -4.71 -15.20 3.69
C PHE A 47 -4.81 -13.69 3.50
N ALA A 48 -5.28 -12.96 4.51
CA ALA A 48 -5.38 -11.51 4.44
C ALA A 48 -4.00 -10.84 4.40
N SER A 49 -3.05 -11.32 5.22
CA SER A 49 -1.66 -10.81 5.20
C SER A 49 -0.99 -11.04 3.85
N ARG A 50 -1.15 -12.23 3.25
CA ARG A 50 -0.60 -12.53 1.93
C ARG A 50 -1.25 -11.68 0.84
N SER A 51 -2.56 -11.46 0.93
CA SER A 51 -3.28 -10.58 0.01
C SER A 51 -2.78 -9.14 0.12
N LEU A 52 -2.60 -8.63 1.34
CA LEU A 52 -2.08 -7.29 1.60
C LEU A 52 -0.67 -7.10 1.03
N ASP A 53 0.22 -8.07 1.18
CA ASP A 53 1.56 -8.01 0.58
C ASP A 53 1.50 -7.90 -0.96
N VAL A 54 0.58 -8.60 -1.62
CA VAL A 54 0.35 -8.48 -3.07
C VAL A 54 -0.16 -7.09 -3.43
N PHE A 55 -1.11 -6.54 -2.66
CA PHE A 55 -1.63 -5.20 -2.88
C PHE A 55 -0.55 -4.13 -2.70
N ILE A 56 0.24 -4.20 -1.63
CA ILE A 56 1.36 -3.29 -1.39
C ILE A 56 2.37 -3.37 -2.53
N LYS A 57 2.70 -4.57 -3.03
CA LYS A 57 3.60 -4.72 -4.18
C LYS A 57 3.05 -4.04 -5.43
N LYS A 58 1.75 -4.21 -5.72
CA LYS A 58 1.10 -3.57 -6.87
C LYS A 58 1.02 -2.06 -6.74
N ILE A 59 0.66 -1.56 -5.56
CA ILE A 59 0.64 -0.11 -5.26
C ILE A 59 2.04 0.47 -5.43
N ARG A 60 3.07 -0.19 -4.89
CA ARG A 60 4.47 0.24 -5.06
C ARG A 60 4.88 0.29 -6.53
N THR A 61 4.52 -0.73 -7.30
CA THR A 61 4.70 -0.74 -8.75
C THR A 61 3.91 0.42 -9.39
N ALA A 62 2.68 0.71 -8.97
CA ALA A 62 1.92 1.86 -9.47
C ALA A 62 2.57 3.21 -9.23
N LEU A 63 3.30 3.34 -8.12
CA LEU A 63 4.00 4.56 -7.73
C LEU A 63 5.47 4.58 -8.19
N GLU A 64 5.96 3.54 -8.86
CA GLU A 64 7.38 3.47 -9.28
C GLU A 64 7.75 4.56 -10.29
N ASP A 65 6.74 5.05 -11.02
CA ASP A 65 6.86 6.07 -12.05
C ASP A 65 6.72 7.50 -11.45
N GLU A 66 6.34 7.64 -10.16
CA GLU A 66 6.11 8.93 -9.50
C GLU A 66 7.35 9.38 -8.71
N PRO A 67 8.12 10.37 -9.21
CA PRO A 67 9.26 10.90 -8.48
C PRO A 67 8.80 11.65 -7.23
N GLY A 68 9.28 11.24 -6.06
CA GLY A 68 8.94 11.85 -4.76
C GLY A 68 7.95 11.05 -3.93
N VAL A 69 7.41 9.93 -4.45
CA VAL A 69 6.56 9.01 -3.68
C VAL A 69 7.26 7.65 -3.51
N GLU A 70 7.50 7.24 -2.26
CA GLU A 70 8.15 5.97 -1.94
C GLU A 70 7.37 5.17 -0.89
N LEU A 71 6.93 3.95 -1.24
CA LEU A 71 6.28 3.05 -0.31
C LEU A 71 7.30 2.10 0.35
N LYS A 72 7.58 2.32 1.64
CA LYS A 72 8.48 1.49 2.47
C LYS A 72 7.73 0.47 3.31
N THR A 73 8.25 -0.75 3.34
CA THR A 73 7.77 -1.79 4.25
C THR A 73 8.69 -1.86 5.46
N ILE A 74 8.15 -1.61 6.65
CA ILE A 74 8.85 -1.72 7.93
C ILE A 74 8.60 -3.12 8.48
N ARG A 75 9.63 -3.99 8.42
CA ARG A 75 9.56 -5.37 8.92
C ARG A 75 9.10 -5.39 10.38
N GLY A 76 8.06 -6.18 10.66
CA GLY A 76 7.51 -6.36 12.01
C GLY A 76 6.60 -5.23 12.49
N VAL A 77 6.38 -4.18 11.69
CA VAL A 77 5.52 -3.05 12.10
C VAL A 77 4.43 -2.78 11.08
N GLY A 78 4.77 -2.59 9.79
CA GLY A 78 3.78 -2.25 8.78
C GLY A 78 4.37 -1.54 7.56
N PHE A 79 3.68 -0.51 7.08
CA PHE A 79 3.98 0.19 5.83
C PHE A 79 4.02 1.69 6.06
N LYS A 80 4.93 2.37 5.38
CA LYS A 80 5.10 3.82 5.45
C LYS A 80 5.15 4.36 4.03
N LEU A 81 4.22 5.24 3.69
CA LEU A 81 4.28 5.99 2.44
C LEU A 81 5.05 7.28 2.71
N ILE A 82 6.12 7.49 1.96
CA ILE A 82 6.88 8.73 1.95
C ILE A 82 6.44 9.50 0.72
N ALA A 83 6.05 10.76 0.90
CA ALA A 83 5.70 11.67 -0.17
C ALA A 83 6.31 13.04 0.16
N GLU A 84 7.09 13.61 -0.77
CA GLU A 84 7.63 14.98 -0.70
C GLU A 84 6.59 16.03 -1.09
#